data_AF-A0A920YF11-F1
#
_entry.id   AF-A0A920YF11-F1
#
_cell.length_a   1.000
_cell.length_b   1.000
_cell.length_c   1.000
_cell.angle_alpha   90.00
_cell.angle_beta   90.00
_cell.angle_gamma   90.00
#
_symmetry.space_group_name_H-M   'P 1'
#
loop_
_entity.id
_entity.type
_entity.pdbx_description
1 polymer ?
#
loop_
_entity_poly.entity_id
_entity_poly.type
_entity_poly.pdbx_seq_one_letter_code
_entity_poly.pdbx_strand_id
1 'polypeptide(L)'
;QQVFTLNTSRRFQTVANRIAMKKVGVDPYYTFYPKGKEETKDYLTPLARIAQERKEEARLLPGIFRTDEPVFNVPRLGKNHIRAWQDRELIAIRPDGRRVYLWHPWEKGITPMEPWPYVDNSIYEYLQRLEEIGEDPKDYESIWYYY
;
A
#
# COMPACT_ATOMS: atom_id res chain seq x y z
N GLN A 1 5.98 3.79 -13.37
CA GLN A 1 5.20 3.23 -12.24
C GLN A 1 6.18 2.61 -11.25
N GLN A 2 5.96 2.77 -9.94
CA GLN A 2 6.68 2.03 -8.90
C GLN A 2 5.83 0.86 -8.43
N VAL A 3 6.41 -0.32 -8.21
CA VAL A 3 5.74 -1.43 -7.52
C VAL A 3 6.12 -1.37 -6.04
N PHE A 4 5.12 -1.41 -5.16
CA PHE A 4 5.31 -1.28 -3.72
C PHE A 4 5.55 -2.66 -3.08
N THR A 5 6.83 -3.03 -3.01
CA THR A 5 7.38 -4.22 -2.38
C THR A 5 8.08 -3.90 -1.05
N LEU A 6 8.50 -4.92 -0.30
CA LEU A 6 9.30 -4.76 0.92
C LEU A 6 10.49 -3.79 0.76
N ASN A 7 11.27 -3.93 -0.32
CA ASN A 7 12.46 -3.09 -0.52
C ASN A 7 12.10 -1.63 -0.80
N THR A 8 11.01 -1.40 -1.51
CA THR A 8 10.53 -0.05 -1.83
C THR A 8 9.64 0.56 -0.75
N SER A 9 9.22 -0.23 0.24
CA SER A 9 8.40 0.23 1.37
C SER A 9 9.21 0.75 2.54
N ARG A 10 10.55 0.63 2.46
CA ARG A 10 11.47 1.34 3.35
C ARG A 10 11.13 2.82 3.39
N ARG A 11 11.19 3.40 4.57
CA ARG A 11 10.70 4.74 4.87
C ARG A 11 11.34 5.77 3.94
N PHE A 12 10.51 6.54 3.24
CA PHE A 12 10.92 7.55 2.26
C PHE A 12 11.70 7.02 1.03
N GLN A 13 11.79 5.71 0.83
CA GLN A 13 12.38 5.15 -0.38
C GLN A 13 11.55 5.55 -1.62
N THR A 14 10.24 5.68 -1.47
CA THR A 14 9.35 6.14 -2.54
C THR A 14 9.60 7.61 -2.88
N VAL A 15 9.89 8.46 -1.89
CA VAL A 15 10.34 9.86 -2.10
C VAL A 15 11.64 9.91 -2.88
N ALA A 16 12.64 9.16 -2.43
CA ALA A 16 13.96 9.13 -3.07
C ALA A 16 13.83 8.68 -4.54
N ASN A 17 13.08 7.62 -4.79
CA ASN A 17 12.83 7.11 -6.13
C ASN A 17 12.10 8.15 -7.00
N ARG A 18 11.06 8.80 -6.47
CA ARG A 18 10.31 9.83 -7.19
C ARG A 18 11.17 11.02 -7.59
N ILE A 19 12.04 11.49 -6.70
CA ILE A 19 13.00 12.55 -6.99
C ILE A 19 13.97 12.11 -8.10
N ALA A 20 14.52 10.90 -8.00
CA ALA A 20 15.44 10.36 -9.00
C ALA A 20 14.79 10.26 -10.39
N MET A 21 13.56 9.75 -10.46
CA MET A 21 12.81 9.64 -11.72
C MET A 21 12.48 11.01 -12.32
N LYS A 22 12.03 11.98 -11.50
CA LYS A 22 11.72 13.33 -11.99
C LYS A 22 12.97 14.08 -12.49
N LYS A 23 14.15 13.84 -11.90
CA LYS A 23 15.43 14.42 -12.37
C LYS A 23 15.78 14.02 -13.80
N VAL A 24 15.34 12.84 -14.24
CA VAL A 24 15.54 12.35 -15.63
C VAL A 24 14.32 12.58 -16.52
N GLY A 25 13.38 13.44 -16.10
CA GLY A 25 12.20 13.81 -16.87
C GLY A 25 11.06 12.79 -16.84
N VAL A 26 11.09 11.80 -15.94
CA VAL A 26 10.02 10.80 -15.80
C VAL A 26 9.14 11.12 -14.61
N ASP A 27 7.83 11.33 -14.85
CA ASP A 27 6.84 11.49 -13.79
C ASP A 27 6.13 10.16 -13.48
N PRO A 28 6.26 9.60 -12.27
CA PRO A 28 5.56 8.37 -11.91
C PRO A 28 4.04 8.56 -11.88
N TYR A 29 3.32 7.67 -12.57
CA TYR A 29 1.85 7.73 -12.61
C TYR A 29 1.17 6.96 -11.46
N TYR A 30 1.72 5.81 -11.07
CA TYR A 30 1.19 4.97 -9.99
C TYR A 30 2.28 4.49 -9.05
N THR A 31 1.90 4.37 -7.77
CA THR A 31 2.52 3.47 -6.80
C THR A 31 1.62 2.25 -6.64
N PHE A 32 2.07 1.12 -7.18
CA PHE A 32 1.23 -0.05 -7.39
C PHE A 32 1.44 -1.10 -6.31
N TYR A 33 0.38 -1.40 -5.58
CA TYR A 33 0.34 -2.54 -4.67
C TYR A 33 0.18 -3.84 -5.50
N PRO A 34 1.07 -4.84 -5.35
CA PRO A 34 1.03 -6.04 -6.16
C PRO A 34 -0.30 -6.81 -5.99
N LYS A 35 -0.66 -7.62 -6.99
CA LYS A 35 -1.85 -8.47 -6.91
C LYS A 35 -1.62 -9.47 -5.76
N GLY A 36 -2.38 -9.32 -4.68
CA GLY A 36 -2.19 -10.02 -3.40
C GLY A 36 -2.43 -11.53 -3.46
N LYS A 37 -1.54 -12.22 -4.18
CA LYS A 37 -1.48 -13.66 -4.34
C LYS A 37 -0.60 -14.25 -3.24
N GLU A 38 -1.05 -15.32 -2.61
CA GLU A 38 -0.33 -15.99 -1.52
C GLU A 38 1.05 -16.47 -1.98
N GLU A 39 1.19 -16.91 -3.24
CA GLU A 39 2.45 -17.36 -3.84
C GLU A 39 3.50 -16.24 -3.94
N THR A 40 3.05 -14.98 -3.86
CA THR A 40 3.92 -13.79 -3.92
C THR A 40 3.96 -13.01 -2.62
N LYS A 41 3.48 -13.61 -1.52
CA LYS A 41 3.36 -12.94 -0.21
C LYS A 41 4.66 -12.31 0.29
N ASP A 42 5.80 -12.89 -0.08
CA ASP A 42 7.12 -12.39 0.31
C ASP A 42 7.44 -11.03 -0.33
N TYR A 43 6.81 -10.70 -1.46
CA TYR A 43 6.95 -9.39 -2.08
C TYR A 43 5.88 -8.39 -1.63
N LEU A 44 4.84 -8.85 -0.93
CA LEU A 44 3.75 -8.01 -0.45
C LEU A 44 4.15 -7.29 0.84
N THR A 45 3.52 -6.14 1.04
CA THR A 45 3.58 -5.39 2.28
C THR A 45 2.18 -5.26 2.86
N PRO A 46 2.02 -4.94 4.15
CA PRO A 46 0.72 -4.54 4.66
C PRO A 46 0.20 -3.32 3.91
N LEU A 47 -1.10 -3.28 3.59
CA LEU A 47 -1.77 -2.13 2.98
C LEU A 47 -1.65 -0.88 3.88
N ALA A 48 -1.60 -1.08 5.20
CA ALA A 48 -1.32 -0.03 6.16
C ALA A 48 0.02 0.68 5.89
N ARG A 49 1.03 -0.02 5.36
CA ARG A 49 2.35 0.56 5.11
C ARG A 49 2.34 1.57 3.98
N ILE A 50 1.63 1.29 2.89
CA ILE A 50 1.50 2.26 1.78
C ILE A 50 0.71 3.49 2.21
N ALA A 51 -0.32 3.32 3.06
CA ALA A 51 -1.04 4.44 3.65
C ALA A 51 -0.15 5.27 4.59
N GLN A 52 0.69 4.60 5.38
CA GLN A 52 1.68 5.24 6.24
C GLN A 52 2.68 6.07 5.43
N GLU A 53 3.36 5.45 4.45
CA GLU A 53 4.30 6.14 3.58
C GLU A 53 3.64 7.38 2.99
N ARG A 54 2.44 7.26 2.38
CA ARG A 54 1.76 8.40 1.76
C ARG A 54 1.56 9.59 2.71
N LYS A 55 1.16 9.36 3.96
CA LYS A 55 0.99 10.46 4.93
C LYS A 55 2.33 11.03 5.39
N GLU A 56 3.35 10.20 5.57
CA GLU A 56 4.69 10.63 5.98
C GLU A 56 5.38 11.46 4.90
N GLU A 57 5.28 11.06 3.63
CA GLU A 57 5.89 11.76 2.48
C GLU A 57 5.40 13.20 2.33
N ALA A 58 4.18 13.51 2.80
CA ALA A 58 3.62 14.86 2.73
C ALA A 58 4.42 15.90 3.54
N ARG A 59 5.23 15.45 4.50
CA ARG A 59 6.14 16.30 5.28
C ARG A 59 7.43 16.63 4.54
N LEU A 60 7.76 15.88 3.48
CA LEU A 60 9.00 16.03 2.72
C LEU A 60 8.80 16.68 1.35
N LEU A 61 7.71 16.33 0.67
CA LEU A 61 7.43 16.80 -0.69
C LEU A 61 6.05 17.44 -0.81
N PRO A 62 5.92 18.57 -1.53
CA PRO A 62 4.63 19.18 -1.81
C PRO A 62 3.78 18.27 -2.71
N GLY A 63 2.46 18.50 -2.73
CA GLY A 63 1.52 17.70 -3.53
C GLY A 63 1.86 17.63 -5.02
N ILE A 64 2.38 18.73 -5.59
CA ILE A 64 2.81 18.79 -7.01
C ILE A 64 3.98 17.85 -7.33
N PHE A 65 4.76 17.45 -6.33
CA PHE A 65 5.83 16.47 -6.48
C PHE A 65 5.37 15.04 -6.22
N ARG A 66 4.13 14.82 -5.81
CA ARG A 66 3.58 13.55 -5.31
C ARG A 66 2.30 13.15 -6.07
N THR A 67 2.32 13.34 -7.38
CA THR A 67 1.22 13.16 -8.33
C THR A 67 0.84 11.70 -8.57
N ASP A 68 1.70 10.75 -8.19
CA ASP A 68 1.43 9.33 -8.27
C ASP A 68 0.34 8.91 -7.29
N GLU A 69 -0.57 8.07 -7.77
CA GLU A 69 -1.66 7.54 -6.96
C GLU A 69 -1.34 6.12 -6.44
N PRO A 70 -1.53 5.85 -5.13
CA PRO A 70 -1.42 4.50 -4.62
C PRO A 70 -2.65 3.69 -5.04
N VAL A 71 -2.44 2.62 -5.82
CA VAL A 71 -3.51 1.78 -6.38
C VAL A 71 -3.28 0.32 -6.09
N PHE A 72 -4.35 -0.41 -5.84
CA PHE A 72 -4.37 -1.87 -5.69
C PHE A 72 -5.18 -2.50 -6.82
N ASN A 73 -4.59 -3.48 -7.51
CA ASN A 73 -5.32 -4.30 -8.48
C ASN A 73 -6.08 -5.42 -7.77
N VAL A 74 -7.28 -5.07 -7.30
CA VAL A 74 -8.18 -5.98 -6.60
C VAL A 74 -8.75 -6.98 -7.61
N PRO A 75 -8.68 -8.30 -7.34
CA PRO A 75 -9.29 -9.29 -8.21
C PRO A 75 -10.77 -8.96 -8.47
N ARG A 76 -11.18 -9.03 -9.74
CA ARG A 76 -12.53 -8.72 -10.24
C ARG A 76 -12.96 -7.25 -10.16
N LEU A 77 -12.40 -6.42 -9.28
CA LEU A 77 -12.77 -5.00 -9.13
C LEU A 77 -11.82 -4.03 -9.85
N GLY A 78 -10.73 -4.54 -10.43
CA GLY A 78 -9.75 -3.73 -11.17
C GLY A 78 -8.90 -2.86 -10.26
N LYS A 79 -8.44 -1.71 -10.78
CA LYS A 79 -7.57 -0.78 -10.06
C LYS A 79 -8.39 0.08 -9.11
N ASN A 80 -8.23 -0.15 -7.82
CA ASN A 80 -8.88 0.63 -6.76
C ASN A 80 -7.86 1.56 -6.08
N HIS A 81 -8.29 2.77 -5.75
CA HIS A 81 -7.44 3.75 -5.08
C HIS A 81 -7.31 3.41 -3.59
N ILE A 82 -6.07 3.27 -3.10
CA ILE A 82 -5.83 2.96 -1.68
C ILE A 82 -6.13 4.18 -0.80
N ARG A 83 -6.11 5.39 -1.34
CA ARG A 83 -6.54 6.59 -0.59
C ARG A 83 -8.06 6.71 -0.41
N ALA A 84 -8.84 6.02 -1.24
CA ALA A 84 -10.29 6.09 -1.25
C ALA A 84 -10.84 5.19 -0.15
N TRP A 85 -10.92 5.72 1.07
CA TRP A 85 -11.38 4.96 2.23
C TRP A 85 -12.79 4.39 2.02
N GLN A 86 -13.64 5.06 1.26
CA GLN A 86 -15.00 4.59 0.94
C GLN A 86 -15.06 3.33 0.06
N ASP A 87 -13.93 2.90 -0.51
CA ASP A 87 -13.85 1.72 -1.38
C ASP A 87 -13.26 0.50 -0.64
N ARG A 88 -12.97 0.62 0.66
CA ARG A 88 -12.60 -0.51 1.51
C ARG A 88 -13.10 -0.38 2.96
N GLU A 89 -13.36 -1.50 3.59
CA GLU A 89 -13.68 -1.57 5.02
C GLU A 89 -12.77 -2.59 5.73
N LEU A 90 -12.26 -2.26 6.92
CA LEU A 90 -11.59 -3.24 7.78
C LEU A 90 -12.67 -4.03 8.54
N ILE A 91 -12.88 -5.28 8.15
CA ILE A 91 -13.98 -6.10 8.68
C ILE A 91 -13.55 -7.10 9.76
N ALA A 92 -12.27 -7.46 9.82
CA ALA A 92 -11.75 -8.36 10.85
C ALA A 92 -10.22 -8.26 11.04
N ILE A 93 -9.75 -8.75 12.18
CA ILE A 93 -8.34 -9.05 12.45
C ILE A 93 -8.25 -10.54 12.78
N ARG A 94 -7.40 -11.28 12.07
CA ARG A 94 -7.18 -12.72 12.28
C ARG A 94 -6.30 -12.98 13.50
N PRO A 95 -6.31 -14.20 14.08
CA PRO A 95 -5.44 -14.55 15.21
C PRO A 95 -3.94 -14.39 14.93
N ASP A 96 -3.52 -14.44 13.66
CA ASP A 96 -2.14 -14.22 13.21
C ASP A 96 -1.81 -12.73 12.98
N GLY A 97 -2.70 -11.82 13.37
CA GLY A 97 -2.52 -10.37 13.25
C GLY A 97 -2.79 -9.81 11.85
N ARG A 98 -3.16 -10.64 10.87
CA ARG A 98 -3.52 -10.18 9.52
C ARG A 98 -4.87 -9.48 9.52
N ARG A 99 -4.95 -8.36 8.79
CA ARG A 99 -6.18 -7.60 8.60
C ARG A 99 -6.98 -8.16 7.44
N VAL A 100 -8.30 -8.17 7.59
CA VAL A 100 -9.23 -8.56 6.52
C VAL A 100 -9.98 -7.32 6.07
N TYR A 101 -9.78 -6.96 4.80
CA TYR A 101 -10.44 -5.83 4.16
C TYR A 101 -11.53 -6.31 3.22
N LEU A 102 -12.70 -5.69 3.26
CA LEU A 102 -13.73 -5.84 2.24
C LEU A 102 -13.58 -4.71 1.23
N TRP A 103 -13.25 -5.03 -0.02
CA TRP A 103 -13.12 -4.04 -1.10
C TRP A 103 -14.42 -3.91 -1.86
N HIS A 104 -14.84 -2.68 -2.13
CA HIS A 104 -16.06 -2.39 -2.86
C HIS A 104 -15.75 -1.95 -4.31
N PRO A 105 -16.62 -2.26 -5.28
CA PRO A 105 -16.48 -1.74 -6.63
C PRO A 105 -16.54 -0.22 -6.64
N TRP A 106 -15.61 0.41 -7.38
CA TRP A 106 -15.67 1.84 -7.64
C TRP A 106 -16.80 2.20 -8.64
N GLU A 107 -17.18 1.27 -9.53
CA GLU A 107 -18.31 1.41 -10.47
C GLU A 107 -19.66 1.24 -9.77
N LYS A 108 -20.02 2.19 -8.90
CA LYS A 108 -21.28 2.17 -8.15
C LYS A 108 -22.46 2.35 -9.12
N GLY A 109 -23.20 1.27 -9.37
CA GLY A 109 -24.49 1.31 -10.08
C GLY A 109 -24.44 1.13 -11.60
N ILE A 110 -23.29 0.74 -12.17
CA ILE A 110 -23.19 0.40 -13.61
C ILE A 110 -23.43 -1.09 -13.83
N THR A 111 -22.68 -1.93 -13.12
CA THR A 111 -22.84 -3.39 -13.13
C THR A 111 -22.83 -3.90 -11.69
N PRO A 112 -23.72 -4.83 -11.30
CA PRO A 112 -23.63 -5.47 -9.99
C PRO A 112 -22.30 -6.23 -9.88
N MET A 113 -21.43 -5.75 -9.02
CA MET A 113 -20.17 -6.40 -8.66
C MET A 113 -20.16 -6.68 -7.17
N GLU A 114 -19.90 -7.93 -6.82
CA GLU A 114 -19.75 -8.34 -5.43
C GLU A 114 -18.48 -7.74 -4.81
N PRO A 115 -18.53 -7.28 -3.55
CA PRO A 115 -17.33 -6.91 -2.82
C PRO A 115 -16.30 -8.05 -2.75
N TRP A 116 -15.03 -7.69 -2.65
CA TRP A 116 -13.93 -8.65 -2.62
C TRP A 116 -13.25 -8.69 -1.24
N PRO A 117 -13.33 -9.80 -0.48
CA PRO A 117 -12.59 -9.95 0.76
C PRO A 117 -11.10 -10.19 0.46
N TYR A 118 -10.23 -9.41 1.09
CA TYR A 118 -8.79 -9.50 0.99
C TYR A 118 -8.17 -9.69 2.37
N VAL A 119 -7.43 -10.78 2.55
CA VAL A 119 -6.57 -10.98 3.72
C VAL A 119 -5.21 -10.36 3.40
N ASP A 120 -4.86 -9.32 4.14
CA ASP A 120 -3.62 -8.57 3.98
C ASP A 120 -2.43 -9.27 4.64
N ASN A 121 -1.22 -8.81 4.37
CA ASN A 121 0.00 -9.30 5.04
C ASN A 121 0.02 -8.96 6.54
N SER A 122 0.69 -9.81 7.32
CA SER A 122 0.84 -9.56 8.76
C SER A 122 1.74 -8.36 8.98
N ILE A 123 1.27 -7.39 9.77
CA ILE A 123 2.10 -6.24 10.16
C ILE A 123 3.27 -6.71 11.02
N TYR A 124 3.04 -7.70 11.90
CA TYR A 124 4.08 -8.23 12.77
C TYR A 124 5.21 -8.88 11.95
N GLU A 125 4.87 -9.82 11.05
CA GLU A 125 5.87 -10.47 10.18
C GLU A 125 6.57 -9.43 9.28
N TYR A 126 5.84 -8.42 8.79
CA TYR A 126 6.45 -7.33 8.02
C TYR A 126 7.50 -6.55 8.82
N LEU A 127 7.23 -6.21 10.08
CA LEU A 127 8.18 -5.51 10.94
C LEU A 127 9.41 -6.36 11.25
N GLN A 128 9.24 -7.67 11.46
CA GLN A 128 10.39 -8.60 11.62
C GLN A 128 11.26 -8.63 10.36
N ARG A 129 10.65 -8.69 9.18
CA ARG A 129 11.38 -8.68 7.91
C ARG A 129 12.11 -7.37 7.64
N LEU A 130 11.59 -6.24 8.13
CA LEU A 130 12.30 -4.97 8.11
C LEU A 130 13.55 -5.00 9.01
N GLU A 131 13.41 -5.55 10.22
CA GLU A 131 14.53 -5.73 11.15
C GLU A 131 15.64 -6.60 10.55
N GLU A 132 15.27 -7.71 9.89
CA GLU A 132 16.18 -8.63 9.21
C GLU A 132 17.01 -7.95 8.10
N ILE A 133 16.47 -6.93 7.44
CA ILE A 133 17.17 -6.16 6.41
C ILE A 133 17.85 -4.89 6.95
N GLY A 134 17.90 -4.73 8.27
CA GLY A 134 18.64 -3.66 8.97
C GLY A 134 17.87 -2.36 9.19
N GLU A 135 16.55 -2.36 9.03
CA GLU A 135 15.70 -1.22 9.39
C GLU A 135 15.31 -1.27 10.88
N ASP A 136 15.10 -0.12 11.53
CA ASP A 136 14.57 -0.08 12.90
C ASP A 136 13.03 -0.16 12.87
N PRO A 137 12.39 -1.23 13.41
CA PRO A 137 10.94 -1.34 13.45
C PRO A 137 10.23 -0.18 14.15
N LYS A 138 10.90 0.52 15.07
CA LYS A 138 10.33 1.69 15.77
C LYS A 138 10.01 2.84 14.81
N ASP A 139 10.79 3.00 13.75
CA ASP A 139 10.51 4.01 12.71
C ASP A 139 9.19 3.75 11.97
N TYR A 140 8.66 2.53 12.07
CA TYR A 140 7.45 2.07 11.40
C TYR A 140 6.29 1.85 12.38
N GLU A 141 6.48 2.02 13.69
CA GLU A 141 5.50 1.63 14.72
C GLU A 141 4.12 2.27 14.52
N SER A 142 4.08 3.47 13.93
CA SER A 142 2.80 4.14 13.67
C SER A 142 1.90 3.40 12.68
N ILE A 143 2.41 2.40 11.94
CA ILE A 143 1.68 1.58 10.96
C ILE A 143 0.36 1.02 11.50
N TRP A 144 0.28 0.74 12.80
CA TRP A 144 -0.93 0.23 13.45
C TRP A 144 -2.12 1.21 13.37
N TYR A 145 -1.87 2.51 13.21
CA TYR A 145 -2.88 3.57 13.19
C TYR A 145 -3.38 3.96 11.78
N TYR A 146 -3.03 3.17 10.75
CA TYR A 146 -3.46 3.40 9.37
C TYR A 146 -4.44 2.31 8.93
N TYR A 147 -5.69 2.66 8.66
CA TYR A 147 -6.78 1.77 8.24
C TYR A 147 -7.26 2.04 6.80
#